data_AF-A0AAD6NVZ8-F1
#
_entry.id   AF-A0AAD6NVZ8-F1
#
_cell.length_a   1.000
_cell.length_b   1.000
_cell.length_c   1.000
_cell.angle_alpha   90.00
_cell.angle_beta   90.00
_cell.angle_gamma   90.00
#
_symmetry.space_group_name_H-M   'P 1'
#
loop_
_entity.id
_entity.type
_entity.pdbx_description
1 polymer ?
#
loop_
_entity_poly.entity_id
_entity_poly.type
_entity_poly.pdbx_seq_one_letter_code
_entity_poly.pdbx_strand_id
1 'polypeptide(L)'
;MESYTCSDFPVYHTAFDSYEWLTKHADPLFHRHVAVAGIWGLLALHLADESILPFDYLTYVEQLQRHTGCLSKLLDRSISLHPIVNSIQELASAARGVEYEIKQLREQESRGDHVDLKLRALNDRLMLAERGFLDVEGLQGRQWFKHLIYGPPSDYESKLEFFPGIADALSQSTRKSQQNRQAAIQHEVWRVARAIERAAGALQGNLT
;
A
#
# COMPACT_ATOMS: atom_id res chain seq x y z
N MET A 1 7.78 12.43 19.94
CA MET A 1 6.93 11.83 18.89
C MET A 1 5.93 11.02 19.67
N GLU A 2 4.76 11.59 19.93
CA GLU A 2 3.69 10.90 20.65
C GLU A 2 3.31 9.69 19.80
N SER A 3 3.48 8.49 20.36
CA SER A 3 2.95 7.28 19.77
C SER A 3 1.44 7.48 19.64
N TYR A 4 0.93 7.55 18.42
CA TYR A 4 -0.50 7.43 18.14
C TYR A 4 -0.95 5.99 18.40
N THR A 5 -0.74 5.48 19.61
CA THR A 5 -1.67 4.50 20.15
C THR A 5 -2.93 5.30 20.36
N CYS A 6 -3.87 5.22 19.41
CA CYS A 6 -5.25 5.46 19.75
C CYS A 6 -5.49 4.59 20.99
N SER A 7 -5.56 5.19 22.18
CA SER A 7 -6.03 4.46 23.33
C SER A 7 -7.38 3.93 22.90
N ASP A 8 -7.57 2.61 22.95
CA ASP A 8 -8.87 2.02 22.65
C ASP A 8 -9.96 2.78 23.42
N PHE A 9 -11.19 2.78 22.90
CA PHE A 9 -12.27 3.47 23.60
C PHE A 9 -12.50 2.85 24.99
N PRO A 10 -12.96 3.62 26.00
CA PRO A 10 -12.81 3.25 27.42
C PRO A 10 -13.39 1.91 27.87
N VAL A 11 -14.32 1.33 27.10
CA VAL A 11 -14.99 0.06 27.42
C VAL A 11 -14.60 -1.09 26.48
N TYR A 12 -13.63 -0.88 25.58
CA TYR A 12 -13.14 -1.89 24.64
C TYR A 12 -12.76 -3.20 25.34
N HIS A 13 -13.21 -4.33 24.80
CA HIS A 13 -12.96 -5.68 25.35
C HIS A 13 -13.39 -5.86 26.82
N THR A 14 -14.34 -5.05 27.31
CA THR A 14 -14.93 -5.22 28.65
C THR A 14 -16.41 -5.60 28.55
N ALA A 15 -17.00 -6.07 29.65
CA ALA A 15 -18.43 -6.33 29.75
C ALA A 15 -19.31 -5.05 29.65
N PHE A 16 -18.69 -3.85 29.64
CA PHE A 16 -19.38 -2.58 29.52
C PHE A 16 -19.54 -2.10 28.07
N ASP A 17 -18.91 -2.78 27.10
CA ASP A 17 -19.18 -2.57 25.68
C ASP A 17 -20.58 -3.10 25.35
N SER A 18 -21.56 -2.22 25.53
CA SER A 18 -22.97 -2.55 25.56
C SER A 18 -23.76 -1.55 24.74
N TYR A 19 -24.94 -1.98 24.29
CA TYR A 19 -25.88 -1.11 23.56
C TYR A 19 -26.26 0.14 24.37
N GLU A 20 -26.38 0.01 25.69
CA GLU A 20 -26.66 1.14 26.58
C GLU A 20 -25.53 2.17 26.56
N TRP A 21 -24.28 1.75 26.62
CA TRP A 21 -23.13 2.65 26.52
C TRP A 21 -23.08 3.33 25.14
N LEU A 22 -23.33 2.56 24.06
CA LEU A 22 -23.36 3.07 22.70
C LEU A 22 -24.37 4.22 22.56
N THR A 23 -25.62 3.99 22.97
CA THR A 23 -26.73 4.93 22.84
C THR A 23 -26.69 6.10 23.81
N LYS A 24 -25.95 6.01 24.92
CA LYS A 24 -25.81 7.12 25.87
C LYS A 24 -24.58 7.98 25.61
N HIS A 25 -23.49 7.37 25.15
CA HIS A 25 -22.18 8.03 25.13
C HIS A 25 -21.53 8.03 23.75
N ALA A 26 -21.60 6.93 22.99
CA ALA A 26 -20.83 6.82 21.75
C ALA A 26 -21.55 7.42 20.53
N ASP A 27 -22.84 7.15 20.33
CA ASP A 27 -23.62 7.70 19.21
C ASP A 27 -25.14 7.71 19.51
N PRO A 28 -25.64 8.63 20.36
CA PRO A 28 -27.03 8.59 20.84
C PRO A 28 -28.13 8.64 19.78
N LEU A 29 -27.85 9.28 18.63
CA LEU A 29 -28.79 9.41 17.53
C LEU A 29 -28.40 8.56 16.31
N PHE A 30 -27.38 7.71 16.46
CA PHE A 30 -26.82 6.87 15.39
C PHE A 30 -26.33 7.64 14.14
N HIS A 31 -26.13 8.96 14.23
CA HIS A 31 -25.73 9.76 13.08
C HIS A 31 -24.33 9.39 12.57
N ARG A 32 -23.42 9.01 13.47
CA ARG A 32 -22.07 8.56 13.09
C ARG A 32 -22.12 7.19 12.43
N HIS A 33 -22.92 6.26 12.97
CA HIS A 33 -23.14 4.95 12.36
C HIS A 33 -23.77 5.08 10.96
N VAL A 34 -24.80 5.91 10.81
CA VAL A 34 -25.41 6.19 9.50
C VAL A 34 -24.41 6.81 8.54
N ALA A 35 -23.59 7.76 8.99
CA ALA A 35 -22.55 8.36 8.14
C ALA A 35 -21.49 7.34 7.69
N VAL A 36 -21.00 6.50 8.60
CA VAL A 36 -20.03 5.43 8.28
C VAL A 36 -20.64 4.40 7.34
N ALA A 37 -21.89 4.00 7.58
CA ALA A 37 -22.61 3.11 6.67
C ALA A 37 -22.78 3.72 5.28
N GLY A 38 -23.03 5.03 5.20
CA GLY A 38 -23.08 5.78 3.94
C GLY A 38 -21.74 5.75 3.20
N ILE A 39 -20.62 5.99 3.89
CA ILE A 39 -19.27 5.93 3.30
C ILE A 39 -18.97 4.53 2.75
N TRP A 40 -19.18 3.48 3.55
CA TRP A 40 -18.95 2.10 3.12
C TRP A 40 -19.87 1.68 1.98
N GLY A 41 -21.14 2.10 2.02
CA GLY A 41 -22.11 1.83 0.96
C GLY A 41 -21.70 2.48 -0.37
N LEU A 42 -21.30 3.75 -0.35
CA LEU A 42 -20.82 4.45 -1.54
C LEU A 42 -19.53 3.85 -2.09
N LEU A 43 -18.58 3.48 -1.22
CA LEU A 43 -17.35 2.80 -1.63
C LEU A 43 -17.67 1.46 -2.32
N ALA A 44 -18.57 0.67 -1.74
CA ALA A 44 -18.98 -0.60 -2.33
C ALA A 44 -19.65 -0.41 -3.69
N LEU A 45 -20.52 0.59 -3.83
CA LEU A 45 -21.16 0.91 -5.11
C LEU A 45 -20.13 1.35 -6.17
N HIS A 46 -19.19 2.22 -5.81
CA HIS A 46 -18.14 2.64 -6.75
C HIS A 46 -17.28 1.45 -7.21
N LEU A 47 -16.90 0.55 -6.29
CA LEU A 47 -16.09 -0.62 -6.63
C LEU A 47 -16.86 -1.68 -7.44
N ALA A 48 -18.18 -1.79 -7.26
CA ALA A 48 -19.00 -2.80 -7.93
C ALA A 48 -19.53 -2.35 -9.30
N ASP A 49 -19.89 -1.07 -9.43
CA ASP A 49 -20.67 -0.57 -10.58
C ASP A 49 -19.86 0.33 -11.53
N GLU A 50 -18.72 0.91 -11.11
CA GLU A 50 -17.91 1.72 -12.04
C GLU A 50 -17.29 0.86 -13.14
N SER A 51 -17.40 1.32 -14.39
CA SER A 51 -16.84 0.59 -15.55
C SER A 51 -15.31 0.48 -15.52
N ILE A 52 -14.65 1.40 -14.83
CA ILE A 52 -13.19 1.41 -14.61
C ILE A 52 -12.98 1.50 -13.10
N LEU A 53 -12.16 0.62 -12.53
CA LEU A 53 -11.87 0.63 -11.11
C LEU A 53 -11.25 1.98 -10.69
N PRO A 54 -11.73 2.62 -9.61
CA PRO A 54 -11.26 3.93 -9.17
C PRO A 54 -9.94 3.85 -8.39
N PHE A 55 -8.93 3.18 -8.95
CA PHE A 55 -7.60 3.04 -8.36
C PHE A 55 -6.61 4.05 -8.97
N ASP A 56 -6.03 4.91 -8.12
CA ASP A 56 -5.06 5.91 -8.51
C ASP A 56 -3.64 5.52 -8.08
N TYR A 57 -2.87 4.99 -9.04
CA TYR A 57 -1.47 4.63 -8.83
C TYR A 57 -0.51 5.82 -8.90
N LEU A 58 -0.92 7.00 -9.39
CA LEU A 58 -0.09 8.21 -9.29
C LEU A 58 0.01 8.66 -7.83
N THR A 59 -1.11 8.64 -7.10
CA THR A 59 -1.10 8.90 -5.65
C THR A 59 -0.22 7.88 -4.93
N TYR A 60 -0.27 6.60 -5.30
CA TYR A 60 0.60 5.57 -4.71
C TYR A 60 2.10 5.86 -4.97
N VAL A 61 2.44 6.28 -6.20
CA VAL A 61 3.81 6.71 -6.54
C VAL A 61 4.28 7.86 -5.66
N GLU A 62 3.44 8.88 -5.42
CA GLU A 62 3.78 9.97 -4.51
C GLU A 62 4.05 9.47 -3.08
N GLN A 63 3.25 8.51 -2.59
CA GLN A 63 3.47 7.91 -1.28
C GLN A 63 4.81 7.16 -1.23
N LEU A 64 5.15 6.36 -2.24
CA LEU A 64 6.43 5.68 -2.33
C LEU A 64 7.62 6.65 -2.36
N GLN A 65 7.47 7.79 -3.05
CA GLN A 65 8.48 8.85 -3.05
C GLN A 65 8.65 9.46 -1.65
N ARG A 66 7.55 9.76 -0.95
CA ARG A 66 7.58 10.26 0.44
C ARG A 66 8.24 9.24 1.37
N HIS A 67 7.86 7.97 1.29
CA HIS A 67 8.45 6.88 2.05
C HIS A 67 9.96 6.76 1.80
N THR A 68 10.39 6.80 0.54
CA THR A 68 11.82 6.76 0.16
C THR A 68 12.57 7.98 0.68
N GLY A 69 11.95 9.17 0.63
CA GLY A 69 12.49 10.40 1.21
C GLY A 69 12.68 10.30 2.73
N CYS A 70 11.72 9.72 3.44
CA CYS A 70 11.84 9.45 4.88
C CYS A 70 12.93 8.40 5.17
N LEU A 71 12.98 7.33 4.39
CA LEU A 71 14.00 6.28 4.52
C LEU A 71 15.42 6.83 4.32
N SER A 72 15.62 7.70 3.33
CA SER A 72 16.94 8.30 3.05
C SER A 72 17.50 9.13 4.21
N LYS A 73 16.64 9.70 5.08
CA LYS A 73 17.06 10.43 6.29
C LYS A 73 17.54 9.51 7.41
N LEU A 74 17.12 8.24 7.40
CA LEU A 74 17.47 7.24 8.43
C LEU A 74 18.66 6.38 8.03
N LEU A 75 18.97 6.29 6.73
CA LEU A 75 20.05 5.47 6.21
C LEU A 75 21.38 6.23 6.14
N ASP A 76 22.46 5.51 6.42
CA ASP A 76 23.81 5.99 6.14
C ASP A 76 24.02 6.14 4.63
N ARG A 77 24.82 7.14 4.21
CA ARG A 77 25.14 7.41 2.78
C ARG A 77 25.81 6.26 2.02
N SER A 78 26.13 5.17 2.70
CA SER A 78 26.76 3.96 2.14
C SER A 78 25.77 3.01 1.47
N ILE A 79 24.47 3.12 1.78
CA ILE A 79 23.42 2.24 1.24
C ILE A 79 22.74 2.95 0.07
N SER A 80 22.68 2.28 -1.08
CA SER A 80 22.13 2.87 -2.29
C SER A 80 20.63 2.61 -2.40
N LEU A 81 19.85 3.70 -2.41
CA LEU A 81 18.40 3.67 -2.67
C LEU A 81 18.05 3.79 -4.15
N HIS A 82 19.05 3.87 -5.04
CA HIS A 82 18.82 3.94 -6.50
C HIS A 82 17.90 2.84 -7.03
N PRO A 83 17.97 1.57 -6.57
CA PRO A 83 17.05 0.54 -7.05
C PRO A 83 15.57 0.92 -6.83
N ILE A 84 15.22 1.39 -5.62
CA ILE A 84 13.85 1.80 -5.30
C ILE A 84 13.46 3.04 -6.12
N VAL A 85 14.33 4.04 -6.20
CA VAL A 85 14.06 5.27 -6.95
C VAL A 85 13.79 4.98 -8.43
N ASN A 86 14.58 4.10 -9.04
CA ASN A 86 14.42 3.70 -10.43
C ASN A 86 13.08 2.96 -10.64
N SER A 87 12.77 1.96 -9.81
CA SER A 87 11.51 1.22 -9.90
C SER A 87 10.29 2.12 -9.67
N ILE A 88 10.37 3.12 -8.77
CA ILE A 88 9.31 4.12 -8.59
C ILE A 88 9.12 4.94 -9.85
N GLN A 89 10.20 5.31 -10.56
CA GLN A 89 10.10 6.06 -11.80
C GLN A 89 9.45 5.24 -12.93
N GLU A 90 9.71 3.94 -12.98
CA GLU A 90 9.02 3.00 -13.88
C GLU A 90 7.54 2.84 -13.51
N LEU A 91 7.21 2.73 -12.23
CA LEU A 91 5.81 2.71 -11.80
C LEU A 91 5.10 4.03 -12.16
N ALA A 92 5.79 5.17 -12.01
CA ALA A 92 5.26 6.48 -12.38
C ALA A 92 4.98 6.59 -13.88
N SER A 93 5.85 6.06 -14.74
CA SER A 93 5.61 6.07 -16.18
C SER A 93 4.45 5.14 -16.56
N ALA A 94 4.38 3.95 -15.95
CA ALA A 94 3.28 3.02 -16.13
C ALA A 94 1.93 3.61 -15.70
N ALA A 95 1.87 4.24 -14.52
CA ALA A 95 0.68 4.89 -14.00
C ALA A 95 0.19 6.05 -14.89
N ARG A 96 1.11 6.89 -15.40
CA ARG A 96 0.74 7.94 -16.38
C ARG A 96 0.21 7.36 -17.69
N GLY A 97 0.77 6.23 -18.14
CA GLY A 97 0.27 5.52 -19.32
C GLY A 97 -1.16 5.03 -19.13
N VAL A 98 -1.46 4.47 -17.96
CA VAL A 98 -2.80 4.03 -17.56
C VAL A 98 -3.78 5.20 -17.48
N GLU A 99 -3.42 6.31 -16.86
CA GLU A 99 -4.26 7.53 -16.82
C GLU A 99 -4.60 8.06 -18.21
N TYR A 100 -3.61 8.08 -19.11
CA TYR A 100 -3.84 8.44 -20.50
C TYR A 100 -4.81 7.48 -21.20
N GLU A 101 -4.63 6.17 -20.99
CA GLU A 101 -5.51 5.12 -21.52
C GLU A 101 -6.95 5.26 -20.99
N ILE A 102 -7.13 5.50 -19.69
CA ILE A 102 -8.43 5.77 -19.05
C ILE A 102 -9.11 6.97 -19.72
N LYS A 103 -8.37 8.07 -19.94
CA LYS A 103 -8.91 9.25 -20.61
C LYS A 103 -9.39 8.94 -22.03
N GLN A 104 -8.60 8.19 -22.80
CA GLN A 104 -8.97 7.79 -24.16
C GLN A 104 -10.22 6.88 -24.18
N LEU A 105 -10.34 5.95 -23.23
CA LEU A 105 -11.51 5.07 -23.13
C LEU A 105 -12.77 5.81 -22.68
N ARG A 106 -12.66 6.85 -21.85
CA ARG A 106 -13.79 7.70 -21.44
C ARG A 106 -14.31 8.59 -22.57
N GLU A 107 -13.43 9.05 -23.45
CA GLU A 107 -13.77 9.88 -24.62
C GLU A 107 -14.38 9.08 -25.78
N GLN A 108 -14.30 7.75 -25.75
CA GLN A 108 -14.89 6.89 -26.79
C GLN A 108 -16.41 6.78 -26.64
N GLU A 109 -17.15 7.32 -27.59
CA GLU A 109 -18.63 7.33 -27.59
C GLU A 109 -19.26 5.96 -27.93
N SER A 110 -18.57 5.10 -28.68
CA SER A 110 -19.12 3.80 -29.12
C SER A 110 -18.79 2.68 -28.14
N ARG A 111 -19.78 2.23 -27.37
CA ARG A 111 -19.69 1.00 -26.58
C ARG A 111 -20.05 -0.20 -27.46
N GLY A 112 -19.07 -1.04 -27.75
CA GLY A 112 -19.26 -2.35 -28.36
C GLY A 112 -18.27 -3.34 -27.75
N ASP A 113 -18.43 -4.63 -28.05
CA ASP A 113 -17.69 -5.74 -27.41
C ASP A 113 -16.17 -5.53 -27.30
N HIS A 114 -15.56 -4.86 -28.30
CA HIS A 114 -14.12 -4.55 -28.30
C HIS A 114 -13.71 -3.57 -27.19
N VAL A 115 -14.56 -2.59 -26.87
CA VAL A 115 -14.31 -1.62 -25.79
C VAL A 115 -14.46 -2.30 -24.44
N ASP A 116 -15.45 -3.19 -24.28
CA ASP A 116 -15.66 -3.93 -23.03
C ASP A 116 -14.47 -4.86 -22.71
N LEU A 117 -13.88 -5.50 -23.72
CA LEU A 117 -12.66 -6.30 -23.55
C LEU A 117 -11.45 -5.44 -23.12
N LYS A 118 -11.32 -4.21 -23.66
CA LYS A 118 -10.27 -3.27 -23.23
C LYS A 118 -10.46 -2.79 -21.80
N LEU A 119 -11.70 -2.43 -21.43
CA LEU A 119 -12.05 -2.05 -20.07
C LEU A 119 -11.75 -3.18 -19.10
N ARG A 120 -12.08 -4.42 -19.48
CA ARG A 120 -11.77 -5.60 -18.68
C ARG A 120 -10.26 -5.78 -18.48
N ALA A 121 -9.49 -5.74 -19.56
CA ALA A 121 -8.03 -5.89 -19.50
C ALA A 121 -7.37 -4.78 -18.65
N LEU A 122 -7.87 -3.55 -18.76
CA LEU A 122 -7.44 -2.42 -17.94
C LEU A 122 -7.75 -2.67 -16.45
N ASN A 123 -8.97 -3.09 -16.12
CA ASN A 123 -9.36 -3.38 -14.74
C ASN A 123 -8.55 -4.53 -14.13
N ASP A 124 -8.28 -5.58 -14.92
CA ASP A 124 -7.42 -6.67 -14.47
C ASP A 124 -6.00 -6.17 -14.17
N ARG A 125 -5.42 -5.28 -14.99
CA ARG A 125 -4.12 -4.63 -14.71
C ARG A 125 -4.14 -3.78 -13.44
N LEU A 126 -5.16 -2.95 -13.26
CA LEU A 126 -5.35 -2.12 -12.05
C LEU A 126 -5.46 -2.96 -10.78
N MET A 127 -6.22 -4.07 -10.84
CA MET A 127 -6.38 -5.00 -9.72
C MET A 127 -5.10 -5.78 -9.42
N LEU A 128 -4.37 -6.23 -10.44
CA LEU A 128 -3.17 -7.05 -10.29
C LEU A 128 -1.95 -6.25 -9.80
N ALA A 129 -1.89 -4.95 -10.04
CA ALA A 129 -0.75 -4.12 -9.64
C ALA A 129 -0.50 -4.16 -8.11
N GLU A 130 -1.54 -4.14 -7.27
CA GLU A 130 -1.39 -4.28 -5.82
C GLU A 130 -0.79 -5.66 -5.44
N ARG A 131 -1.12 -6.72 -6.18
CA ARG A 131 -0.53 -8.05 -5.97
C ARG A 131 0.96 -8.10 -6.32
N GLY A 132 1.44 -7.18 -7.16
CA GLY A 132 2.87 -7.04 -7.48
C GLY A 132 3.73 -6.74 -6.26
N PHE A 133 3.15 -6.11 -5.23
CA PHE A 133 3.83 -5.80 -3.97
C PHE A 133 3.99 -7.00 -3.02
N LEU A 134 3.37 -8.14 -3.35
CA LEU A 134 3.43 -9.36 -2.53
C LEU A 134 4.68 -10.17 -2.84
N ASP A 135 5.29 -10.74 -1.81
CA ASP A 135 6.39 -11.69 -1.89
C ASP A 135 5.95 -13.03 -1.31
N VAL A 136 6.23 -14.12 -2.04
CA VAL A 136 5.81 -15.48 -1.64
C VAL A 136 6.50 -15.92 -0.35
N GLU A 137 7.74 -15.52 -0.14
CA GLU A 137 8.53 -15.84 1.06
C GLU A 137 8.07 -15.00 2.27
N GLY A 138 7.44 -13.85 2.00
CA GLY A 138 7.00 -12.91 3.02
C GLY A 138 8.16 -12.28 3.81
N LEU A 139 7.85 -11.74 4.99
CA LEU A 139 8.86 -11.12 5.85
C LEU A 139 9.64 -12.18 6.64
N GLN A 140 10.92 -11.88 6.90
CA GLN A 140 11.79 -12.79 7.65
C GLN A 140 11.22 -13.07 9.04
N GLY A 141 11.05 -14.35 9.38
CA GLY A 141 10.43 -14.78 10.65
C GLY A 141 8.93 -14.54 10.74
N ARG A 142 8.29 -13.97 9.71
CA ARG A 142 6.87 -13.60 9.69
C ARG A 142 6.27 -13.81 8.29
N GLN A 143 6.36 -15.04 7.80
CA GLN A 143 6.02 -15.45 6.41
C GLN A 143 4.57 -15.17 6.00
N TRP A 144 3.66 -14.98 6.95
CA TRP A 144 2.27 -14.61 6.64
C TRP A 144 2.14 -13.16 6.12
N PHE A 145 3.05 -12.27 6.53
CA PHE A 145 3.08 -10.89 6.01
C PHE A 145 3.85 -10.87 4.70
N LYS A 146 3.12 -10.77 3.60
CA LYS A 146 3.68 -10.84 2.24
C LYS A 146 3.88 -9.50 1.57
N HIS A 147 3.20 -8.48 2.06
CA HIS A 147 3.21 -7.17 1.43
C HIS A 147 4.49 -6.40 1.80
N LEU A 148 5.29 -6.05 0.80
CA LEU A 148 6.64 -5.48 1.01
C LEU A 148 6.66 -3.96 1.24
N ILE A 149 5.56 -3.26 0.93
CA ILE A 149 5.43 -1.81 1.17
C ILE A 149 4.83 -1.55 2.57
N TYR A 150 3.84 -2.36 2.96
CA TYR A 150 3.07 -2.21 4.19
C TYR A 150 2.99 -3.53 4.93
N GLY A 151 3.14 -3.48 6.24
CA GLY A 151 3.00 -4.63 7.12
C GLY A 151 3.25 -4.20 8.56
N PRO A 152 2.83 -5.01 9.55
CA PRO A 152 3.09 -4.67 10.93
C PRO A 152 4.61 -4.55 11.16
N PRO A 153 5.07 -3.63 12.00
CA PRO A 153 6.48 -3.57 12.36
C PRO A 153 6.85 -4.80 13.20
N SER A 154 8.09 -5.29 13.11
CA SER A 154 8.58 -6.30 14.08
C SER A 154 8.88 -5.69 15.45
N ASP A 155 9.20 -4.40 15.46
CA ASP A 155 9.53 -3.60 16.63
C ASP A 155 8.54 -2.44 16.74
N TYR A 156 7.73 -2.41 17.80
CA TYR A 156 6.74 -1.36 18.02
C TYR A 156 7.37 0.03 18.23
N GLU A 157 8.67 0.11 18.52
CA GLU A 157 9.43 1.36 18.58
C GLU A 157 10.03 1.77 17.23
N SER A 158 9.77 0.99 16.17
CA SER A 158 10.21 1.31 14.81
C SER A 158 9.74 2.70 14.41
N LYS A 159 10.67 3.50 13.88
CA LYS A 159 10.39 4.82 13.30
C LYS A 159 9.81 4.73 11.89
N LEU A 160 9.69 3.52 11.34
CA LEU A 160 9.19 3.24 10.00
C LEU A 160 7.91 2.41 10.10
N GLU A 161 6.83 2.96 9.54
CA GLU A 161 5.52 2.32 9.39
C GLU A 161 5.35 1.63 8.02
N PHE A 162 6.38 1.71 7.18
CA PHE A 162 6.43 1.21 5.80
C PHE A 162 7.77 0.53 5.54
N PHE A 163 7.85 -0.22 4.43
CA PHE A 163 8.98 -1.08 4.10
C PHE A 163 9.39 -1.98 5.29
N PRO A 164 8.49 -2.83 5.81
CA PRO A 164 8.71 -3.54 7.07
C PRO A 164 9.97 -4.41 7.05
N GLY A 165 10.36 -5.00 5.92
CA GLY A 165 11.63 -5.73 5.81
C GLY A 165 12.85 -4.85 6.02
N ILE A 166 12.85 -3.62 5.48
CA ILE A 166 13.92 -2.64 5.68
C ILE A 166 13.92 -2.14 7.14
N ALA A 167 12.75 -1.89 7.72
CA ALA A 167 12.61 -1.48 9.11
C ALA A 167 13.17 -2.55 10.07
N ASP A 168 12.83 -3.82 9.85
CA ASP A 168 13.34 -4.96 10.61
C ASP A 168 14.85 -5.12 10.46
N ALA A 169 15.37 -4.94 9.23
CA ALA A 169 16.81 -4.98 8.98
C ALA A 169 17.54 -3.86 9.72
N LEU A 170 16.93 -2.67 9.85
CA LEU A 170 17.49 -1.55 10.61
C LEU A 170 17.50 -1.82 12.12
N SER A 171 16.41 -2.33 12.70
CA SER A 171 16.31 -2.58 14.14
C SER A 171 17.26 -3.70 14.61
N GLN A 172 17.30 -4.82 13.88
CA GLN A 172 18.14 -5.98 14.22
C GLN A 172 19.64 -5.73 14.04
N SER A 173 20.00 -4.68 13.30
CA SER A 173 21.38 -4.44 12.90
C SER A 173 22.30 -3.89 14.00
N THR A 174 21.74 -3.45 15.13
CA THR A 174 22.51 -3.00 16.30
C THR A 174 23.39 -4.11 16.91
N ARG A 175 23.10 -5.39 16.60
CA ARG A 175 23.80 -6.57 17.16
C ARG A 175 24.80 -7.23 16.21
N LYS A 176 24.98 -6.74 14.97
CA LYS A 176 25.80 -7.37 13.91
C LYS A 176 27.00 -6.49 13.50
N SER A 177 27.99 -7.10 12.84
CA SER A 177 29.06 -6.33 12.19
C SER A 177 28.51 -5.36 11.13
N GLN A 178 29.17 -4.22 10.96
CA GLN A 178 28.75 -3.14 10.05
C GLN A 178 28.47 -3.62 8.62
N GLN A 179 29.29 -4.55 8.13
CA GLN A 179 29.18 -5.07 6.76
C GLN A 179 27.98 -6.01 6.58
N ASN A 180 27.71 -6.86 7.58
CA ASN A 180 26.52 -7.73 7.58
C ASN A 180 25.23 -6.92 7.70
N ARG A 181 25.27 -5.80 8.42
CA ARG A 181 24.17 -4.83 8.51
C ARG A 181 23.84 -4.21 7.15
N GLN A 182 24.84 -3.66 6.46
CA GLN A 182 24.63 -3.03 5.16
C GLN A 182 24.12 -4.03 4.12
N ALA A 183 24.65 -5.25 4.10
CA ALA A 183 24.19 -6.29 3.18
C ALA A 183 22.72 -6.67 3.40
N ALA A 184 22.28 -6.80 4.67
CA ALA A 184 20.89 -7.11 4.98
C ALA A 184 19.92 -6.00 4.56
N ILE A 185 20.28 -4.74 4.82
CA ILE A 185 19.44 -3.60 4.41
C ILE A 185 19.40 -3.50 2.88
N GLN A 186 20.55 -3.64 2.21
CA GLN A 186 20.62 -3.58 0.75
C GLN A 186 19.82 -4.72 0.10
N HIS A 187 19.81 -5.91 0.70
CA HIS A 187 18.98 -7.03 0.24
C HIS A 187 17.49 -6.66 0.26
N GLU A 188 17.00 -6.11 1.37
CA GLU A 188 15.60 -5.69 1.51
C GLU A 188 15.24 -4.53 0.57
N VAL A 189 16.16 -3.58 0.35
CA VAL A 189 16.01 -2.52 -0.65
C VAL A 189 15.76 -3.11 -2.05
N TRP A 190 16.52 -4.15 -2.43
CA TRP A 190 16.33 -4.82 -3.71
C TRP A 190 15.02 -5.63 -3.78
N ARG A 191 14.58 -6.22 -2.67
CA ARG A 191 13.27 -6.91 -2.61
C ARG A 191 12.13 -5.92 -2.86
N VAL A 192 12.15 -4.77 -2.19
CA VAL A 192 11.17 -3.70 -2.38
C VAL A 192 11.21 -3.17 -3.82
N ALA A 193 12.40 -2.88 -4.37
CA ALA A 193 12.54 -2.41 -5.75
C ALA A 193 11.89 -3.38 -6.76
N ARG A 194 12.18 -4.68 -6.66
CA ARG A 194 11.55 -5.71 -7.50
C ARG A 194 10.04 -5.81 -7.31
N ALA A 195 9.53 -5.53 -6.12
CA ALA A 195 8.09 -5.50 -5.87
C ALA A 195 7.41 -4.34 -6.61
N ILE A 196 8.03 -3.17 -6.57
CA ILE A 196 7.57 -1.97 -7.29
C ILE A 196 7.64 -2.19 -8.81
N GLU A 197 8.71 -2.80 -9.29
CA GLU A 197 8.88 -3.15 -10.71
C GLU A 197 7.81 -4.15 -11.18
N ARG A 198 7.47 -5.16 -10.37
CA ARG A 198 6.35 -6.08 -10.67
C ARG A 198 5.01 -5.37 -10.74
N ALA A 199 4.75 -4.43 -9.82
CA ALA A 199 3.54 -3.61 -9.88
C ALA A 199 3.51 -2.72 -11.15
N ALA A 200 4.66 -2.14 -11.54
CA ALA A 200 4.78 -1.38 -12.78
C ALA A 200 4.53 -2.26 -14.01
N GLY A 201 5.09 -3.47 -14.05
CA GLY A 201 4.86 -4.45 -15.10
C GLY A 201 3.40 -4.89 -15.19
N ALA A 202 2.71 -5.03 -14.06
CA ALA A 202 1.28 -5.28 -14.01
C ALA A 202 0.49 -4.16 -14.70
N LEU A 203 0.79 -2.91 -14.35
CA LEU A 203 0.15 -1.74 -14.96
C LEU A 203 0.43 -1.63 -16.45
N GLN A 204 1.59 -2.08 -16.93
CA GLN A 204 1.92 -2.09 -18.37
C GLN A 204 1.27 -3.26 -19.13
N GLY A 205 0.71 -4.25 -18.44
CA GLY A 205 0.16 -5.46 -19.06
C GLY A 205 1.21 -6.53 -19.40
N ASN A 206 2.40 -6.47 -18.79
CA ASN A 206 3.51 -7.39 -19.03
C ASN A 206 3.41 -8.69 -18.20
N LEU A 207 2.44 -8.79 -17.28
CA LEU A 207 2.19 -9.99 -16.49
C LEU A 207 1.18 -10.90 -17.20
N THR A 208 1.68 -11.93 -17.89
CA THR A 208 0.97 -13.20 -18.14
C THR A 208 1.57 -14.29 -17.28
#